data_AF-A0A369YHU2-F1
#
_entry.id   AF-A0A369YHU2-F1
#
_cell.length_a   1.000
_cell.length_b   1.000
_cell.length_c   1.000
_cell.angle_alpha   90.00
_cell.angle_beta   90.00
_cell.angle_gamma   90.00
#
_symmetry.space_group_name_H-M   'P 1'
#
loop_
_entity.id
_entity.type
_entity.pdbx_description
1 polymer ?
#
loop_
_entity_poly.entity_id
_entity_poly.type
_entity_poly.pdbx_seq_one_letter_code
_entity_poly.pdbx_strand_id
1 'polypeptide(L)'
;MKKLFLLLSTLFLLASCTRDYLQLSEEKVGSKPETIRSFFIANDKLYAIGEQNSYEFKDRDTAILIATLQGPRMKLFKSAEILSLHQNIENNKVYSEIILDFNKPEPTPFSSKSSFYLEGQTIKLQNQNEILAKKSLTKPLTTELVEYRITRTTKRKFSKQDTKEGATIGALMTGAAVGAVLFIPVAIIAAPFGLLTGNEN
;
A
#
# COMPACT_ATOMS: atom_id res chain seq x y z
N MET A 1 50.37 29.32 -30.76
CA MET A 1 49.90 28.62 -29.52
C MET A 1 48.62 29.19 -28.91
N LYS A 2 48.24 30.47 -29.08
CA LYS A 2 46.97 31.01 -28.54
C LYS A 2 45.69 30.52 -29.24
N LYS A 3 45.73 30.26 -30.56
CA LYS A 3 44.55 29.82 -31.34
C LYS A 3 44.14 28.36 -31.11
N LEU A 4 45.08 27.49 -30.69
CA LEU A 4 44.81 26.07 -30.40
C LEU A 4 44.15 25.87 -29.03
N PHE A 5 44.53 26.69 -28.04
CA PHE A 5 43.93 26.66 -26.69
C PHE A 5 42.47 27.15 -26.69
N LEU A 6 42.13 28.13 -27.53
CA LEU A 6 40.77 28.64 -27.70
C LEU A 6 39.82 27.65 -28.41
N LEU A 7 40.36 26.79 -29.30
CA LEU A 7 39.60 25.74 -29.97
C LEU A 7 39.38 24.52 -29.06
N LEU A 8 40.27 24.26 -28.11
CA LEU A 8 40.11 23.19 -27.12
C LEU A 8 39.13 23.58 -25.98
N SER A 9 39.03 24.87 -25.65
CA SER A 9 38.08 25.34 -24.62
C SER A 9 36.64 25.40 -25.11
N THR A 10 36.39 25.53 -26.41
CA THR A 10 35.03 25.49 -26.99
C THR A 10 34.51 24.07 -27.17
N LEU A 11 35.40 23.07 -27.34
CA LEU A 11 35.00 21.67 -27.50
C LEU A 11 34.60 21.00 -26.16
N PHE A 12 35.10 21.49 -25.03
CA PHE A 12 34.75 20.97 -23.70
C PHE A 12 33.38 21.45 -23.17
N LEU A 13 32.78 22.48 -23.77
CA LEU A 13 31.51 23.06 -23.30
C LEU A 13 30.26 22.40 -23.90
N LEU A 14 30.40 21.51 -24.89
CA LEU A 14 29.28 20.79 -25.52
C LEU A 14 29.03 19.40 -24.91
N ALA A 15 29.82 18.98 -23.93
CA ALA A 15 29.68 17.69 -23.25
C ALA A 15 28.94 17.78 -21.90
N SER A 16 28.25 18.88 -21.59
CA SER A 16 27.22 18.87 -20.54
C SER A 16 25.99 18.16 -21.10
N CYS A 17 26.05 16.83 -21.16
CA CYS A 17 24.84 16.01 -21.27
C CYS A 17 23.92 16.42 -20.12
N THR A 18 22.90 17.22 -20.41
CA THR A 18 21.80 17.43 -19.49
C THR A 18 21.13 16.08 -19.32
N ARG A 19 21.44 15.38 -18.24
CA ARG A 19 20.72 14.18 -17.85
C ARG A 19 19.35 14.63 -17.38
N ASP A 20 18.37 14.53 -18.27
CA ASP A 20 16.96 14.53 -17.87
C ASP A 20 16.81 13.40 -16.85
N TYR A 21 16.45 13.76 -15.61
CA TYR A 21 16.06 12.78 -14.61
C TYR A 21 14.55 12.85 -14.44
N LEU A 22 13.93 11.67 -14.51
CA LEU A 22 12.52 11.50 -14.18
C LEU A 22 12.37 11.70 -12.66
N GLN A 23 11.63 12.73 -12.25
CA GLN A 23 11.15 12.82 -10.88
C GLN A 23 9.78 12.15 -10.81
N LEU A 24 9.70 11.09 -10.02
CA LEU A 24 8.44 10.48 -9.61
C LEU A 24 7.99 11.20 -8.33
N SER A 25 6.78 11.75 -8.34
CA SER A 25 6.13 12.29 -7.16
C SER A 25 4.78 11.64 -6.96
N GLU A 26 4.39 11.44 -5.70
CA GLU A 26 3.05 10.98 -5.36
C GLU A 26 2.16 12.19 -5.12
N GLU A 27 1.08 12.30 -5.89
CA GLU A 27 0.08 13.34 -5.75
C GLU A 27 -1.16 12.73 -5.07
N LYS A 28 -1.57 13.28 -3.92
CA LYS A 28 -2.84 12.92 -3.28
C LYS A 28 -3.99 13.39 -4.16
N VAL A 29 -4.79 12.45 -4.64
CA VAL A 29 -5.96 12.70 -5.47
C VAL A 29 -7.21 12.88 -4.62
N GLY A 30 -7.30 12.15 -3.51
CA GLY A 30 -8.45 12.24 -2.61
C GLY A 30 -8.24 11.44 -1.34
N SER A 31 -9.20 11.52 -0.44
CA SER A 31 -9.29 10.63 0.69
C SER A 31 -10.72 10.46 1.16
N LYS A 32 -11.02 9.31 1.76
CA LYS A 32 -12.34 8.96 2.29
C LYS A 32 -12.22 7.97 3.45
N PRO A 33 -13.21 7.91 4.36
CA PRO A 33 -13.24 6.90 5.40
C PRO A 33 -13.28 5.48 4.80
N GLU A 34 -12.57 4.56 5.45
CA GLU A 34 -12.60 3.14 5.15
C GLU A 34 -12.78 2.34 6.44
N THR A 35 -13.66 1.34 6.39
CA THR A 35 -13.99 0.47 7.51
C THR A 35 -13.70 -0.97 7.13
N ILE A 36 -12.63 -1.54 7.65
CA ILE A 36 -12.31 -2.95 7.45
C ILE A 36 -13.16 -3.81 8.37
N ARG A 37 -13.97 -4.67 7.76
CA ARG A 37 -14.95 -5.55 8.40
C ARG A 37 -14.47 -6.99 8.54
N SER A 38 -13.45 -7.41 7.80
CA SER A 38 -12.84 -8.73 7.94
C SER A 38 -11.36 -8.68 7.61
N PHE A 39 -10.55 -9.43 8.37
CA PHE A 39 -9.19 -9.80 8.00
C PHE A 39 -9.05 -11.31 8.05
N PHE A 40 -8.45 -11.88 7.02
CA PHE A 40 -8.27 -13.32 6.96
C PHE A 40 -7.07 -13.74 6.11
N ILE A 41 -6.63 -14.97 6.31
CA ILE A 41 -5.48 -15.58 5.65
C ILE A 41 -5.98 -16.73 4.80
N ALA A 42 -5.53 -16.77 3.54
CA ALA A 42 -5.74 -17.91 2.64
C ALA A 42 -4.57 -17.98 1.65
N ASN A 43 -4.10 -19.19 1.34
CA ASN A 43 -3.02 -19.41 0.37
C ASN A 43 -1.78 -18.52 0.63
N ASP A 44 -1.35 -18.42 1.90
CA ASP A 44 -0.21 -17.62 2.36
C ASP A 44 -0.28 -16.11 2.06
N LYS A 45 -1.49 -15.59 1.82
CA LYS A 45 -1.75 -14.16 1.66
C LYS A 45 -2.67 -13.66 2.76
N LEU A 46 -2.57 -12.38 3.07
CA LEU A 46 -3.50 -11.68 3.94
C LEU A 46 -4.52 -10.95 3.09
N TYR A 47 -5.78 -11.07 3.45
CA TYR A 47 -6.89 -10.37 2.82
C TYR A 47 -7.62 -9.51 3.84
N ALA A 48 -8.12 -8.39 3.36
CA ALA A 48 -8.98 -7.49 4.11
C ALA A 48 -10.22 -7.16 3.30
N ILE A 49 -11.40 -7.16 3.94
CA ILE A 49 -12.66 -6.72 3.32
C ILE A 49 -13.07 -5.41 3.96
N GLY A 50 -12.93 -4.32 3.21
CA GLY A 50 -13.42 -2.99 3.54
C GLY A 50 -14.82 -2.73 2.99
N GLU A 51 -15.34 -1.55 3.32
CA GLU A 51 -16.56 -0.99 2.74
C GLU A 51 -16.32 -0.42 1.34
N GLN A 52 -15.15 0.20 1.08
CA GLN A 52 -14.85 0.71 -0.25
C GLN A 52 -14.24 -0.36 -1.15
N ASN A 53 -13.27 -1.13 -0.64
CA ASN A 53 -12.57 -2.16 -1.42
C ASN A 53 -12.27 -3.43 -0.62
N SER A 54 -12.00 -4.52 -1.33
CA SER A 54 -11.27 -5.67 -0.78
C SER A 54 -9.79 -5.58 -1.17
N TYR A 55 -8.93 -6.09 -0.30
CA TYR A 55 -7.48 -5.99 -0.41
C TYR A 55 -6.84 -7.36 -0.33
N GLU A 56 -5.82 -7.58 -1.16
CA GLU A 56 -4.90 -8.71 -1.08
C GLU A 56 -3.50 -8.17 -0.81
N PHE A 57 -2.89 -8.57 0.29
CA PHE A 57 -1.52 -8.22 0.66
C PHE A 57 -0.61 -9.43 0.48
N LYS A 58 0.56 -9.19 -0.12
CA LYS A 58 1.56 -10.23 -0.38
C LYS A 58 2.94 -9.62 -0.59
N ASP A 59 3.68 -9.53 0.49
CA ASP A 59 5.09 -9.17 0.51
C ASP A 59 5.81 -9.83 1.69
N ARG A 60 7.05 -9.41 1.95
CA ARG A 60 7.87 -9.95 3.05
C ARG A 60 7.25 -9.64 4.41
N ASP A 61 6.83 -8.40 4.62
CA ASP A 61 6.28 -7.95 5.90
C ASP A 61 4.91 -8.58 6.16
N THR A 62 4.11 -8.81 5.13
CA THR A 62 2.89 -9.62 5.18
C THR A 62 3.19 -11.04 5.65
N ALA A 63 4.25 -11.68 5.16
CA ALA A 63 4.62 -13.01 5.61
C ALA A 63 5.02 -13.01 7.10
N ILE A 64 5.73 -11.98 7.57
CA ILE A 64 6.09 -11.82 8.99
C ILE A 64 4.83 -11.55 9.84
N LEU A 65 3.90 -10.74 9.34
CA LEU A 65 2.61 -10.52 9.98
C LEU A 65 1.83 -11.84 10.08
N ILE A 66 1.65 -12.58 8.99
CA ILE A 66 0.99 -13.90 8.99
C ILE A 66 1.64 -14.84 10.01
N ALA A 67 2.97 -14.94 10.02
CA ALA A 67 3.69 -15.76 10.99
C ALA A 67 3.46 -15.29 12.43
N THR A 68 3.37 -13.97 12.65
CA THR A 68 3.01 -13.41 13.97
C THR A 68 1.59 -13.79 14.37
N LEU A 69 0.63 -13.72 13.44
CA LEU A 69 -0.79 -14.04 13.65
C LEU A 69 -1.06 -15.53 13.86
N GLN A 70 -0.20 -16.38 13.33
CA GLN A 70 -0.26 -17.83 13.56
C GLN A 70 0.64 -18.28 14.72
N GLY A 71 1.47 -17.36 15.22
CA GLY A 71 2.45 -17.62 16.25
C GLY A 71 1.89 -17.60 17.68
N PRO A 72 2.66 -18.10 18.66
CA PRO A 72 2.22 -18.17 20.06
C PRO A 72 1.98 -16.80 20.70
N ARG A 73 2.51 -15.72 20.12
CA ARG A 73 2.36 -14.34 20.63
C ARG A 73 0.93 -13.84 20.56
N MET A 74 0.08 -14.41 19.70
CA MET A 74 -1.35 -14.05 19.64
C MET A 74 -2.10 -14.36 20.93
N LYS A 75 -1.58 -15.19 21.83
CA LYS A 75 -2.12 -15.37 23.19
C LYS A 75 -2.08 -14.10 24.03
N LEU A 76 -1.18 -13.18 23.69
CA LEU A 76 -1.01 -11.89 24.35
C LEU A 76 -1.67 -10.76 23.56
N PHE A 77 -2.39 -11.06 22.48
CA PHE A 77 -3.00 -10.03 21.65
C PHE A 77 -3.95 -9.15 22.46
N LYS A 78 -3.86 -7.84 22.23
CA LYS A 78 -4.69 -6.84 22.89
C LYS A 78 -5.55 -6.08 21.89
N SER A 79 -4.94 -5.53 20.84
CA SER A 79 -5.67 -4.78 19.81
C SER A 79 -4.88 -4.69 18.51
N ALA A 80 -5.60 -4.37 17.43
CA ALA A 80 -5.03 -4.08 16.13
C ALA A 80 -5.53 -2.71 15.67
N GLU A 81 -4.69 -2.01 14.92
CA GLU A 81 -4.98 -0.70 14.35
C GLU A 81 -4.41 -0.64 12.93
N ILE A 82 -5.12 0.04 12.03
CA ILE A 82 -4.62 0.37 10.68
C ILE A 82 -4.23 1.84 10.71
N LEU A 83 -2.93 2.12 10.80
CA LEU A 83 -2.42 3.48 10.90
C LEU A 83 -2.53 4.22 9.56
N SER A 84 -2.34 3.50 8.45
CA SER A 84 -2.43 4.07 7.11
C SER A 84 -2.96 3.07 6.08
N LEU A 85 -3.61 3.60 5.05
CA LEU A 85 -4.09 2.84 3.89
C LEU A 85 -4.07 3.74 2.65
N HIS A 86 -3.17 3.43 1.71
CA HIS A 86 -2.94 4.22 0.51
C HIS A 86 -3.19 3.37 -0.72
N GLN A 87 -3.92 3.90 -1.69
CA GLN A 87 -4.19 3.24 -2.97
C GLN A 87 -3.70 4.08 -4.13
N ASN A 88 -2.92 3.46 -5.01
CA ASN A 88 -2.62 4.01 -6.32
C ASN A 88 -3.81 3.79 -7.25
N ILE A 89 -4.42 4.85 -7.75
CA ILE A 89 -5.64 4.77 -8.57
C ILE A 89 -5.39 4.29 -10.01
N GLU A 90 -4.13 4.28 -10.48
CA GLU A 90 -3.78 3.89 -11.85
C GLU A 90 -3.50 2.40 -11.98
N ASN A 91 -2.92 1.78 -10.94
CA ASN A 91 -2.46 0.40 -10.98
C ASN A 91 -2.99 -0.49 -9.84
N ASN A 92 -3.86 0.05 -8.99
CA ASN A 92 -4.47 -0.63 -7.84
C ASN A 92 -3.53 -1.12 -6.76
N LYS A 93 -2.25 -0.73 -6.79
CA LYS A 93 -1.34 -1.02 -5.69
C LYS A 93 -1.84 -0.38 -4.42
N VAL A 94 -1.73 -1.12 -3.33
CA VAL A 94 -2.13 -0.67 -2.00
C VAL A 94 -0.99 -0.83 -1.03
N TYR A 95 -0.83 0.16 -0.17
CA TYR A 95 0.11 0.16 0.95
C TYR A 95 -0.66 0.35 2.24
N SER A 96 -0.32 -0.39 3.28
CA SER A 96 -0.94 -0.23 4.59
C SER A 96 0.05 -0.41 5.72
N GLU A 97 -0.11 0.35 6.79
CA GLU A 97 0.59 0.09 8.05
C GLU A 97 -0.38 -0.47 9.08
N ILE A 98 -0.09 -1.67 9.58
CA ILE A 98 -0.88 -2.33 10.63
C ILE A 98 -0.04 -2.42 11.90
N ILE A 99 -0.61 -1.99 13.02
CA ILE A 99 -0.02 -2.13 14.34
C ILE A 99 -0.78 -3.19 15.12
N LEU A 100 -0.05 -4.17 15.65
CA LEU A 100 -0.55 -5.10 16.67
C LEU A 100 -0.02 -4.68 18.03
N ASP A 101 -0.92 -4.48 18.99
CA ASP A 101 -0.63 -4.28 20.41
C ASP A 101 -0.82 -5.60 21.17
N PHE A 102 0.09 -5.88 22.08
CA PHE A 102 0.16 -7.08 22.88
C PHE A 102 0.30 -6.72 24.36
N ASN A 103 -0.40 -7.45 25.21
CA ASN A 103 -0.18 -7.43 26.66
C ASN A 103 1.25 -7.90 26.93
N LYS A 104 2.03 -7.07 27.62
CA LYS A 104 3.42 -7.37 27.95
C LYS A 104 3.46 -8.24 29.22
N PRO A 105 3.97 -9.49 29.17
CA PRO A 105 4.30 -10.22 30.38
C PRO A 105 5.51 -9.56 31.01
N GLU A 106 5.44 -9.17 32.28
CA GLU A 106 6.64 -8.76 33.00
C GLU A 106 7.42 -10.00 33.50
N PRO A 107 8.76 -10.01 33.47
CA PRO A 107 9.67 -9.01 32.90
C PRO A 107 10.19 -9.47 31.51
N THR A 108 9.51 -9.10 30.41
CA THR A 108 10.01 -9.39 29.06
C THR A 108 10.65 -8.18 28.38
N PRO A 109 11.73 -8.35 27.59
CA PRO A 109 12.35 -7.27 26.81
C PRO A 109 11.58 -6.93 25.53
N PHE A 110 10.52 -7.67 25.21
CA PHE A 110 9.75 -7.49 23.98
C PHE A 110 8.94 -6.18 24.02
N SER A 111 8.88 -5.49 22.87
CA SER A 111 7.95 -4.38 22.66
C SER A 111 6.50 -4.88 22.78
N SER A 112 5.61 -4.10 23.40
CA SER A 112 4.19 -4.39 23.39
C SER A 112 3.58 -4.18 22.00
N LYS A 113 4.19 -3.34 21.15
CA LYS A 113 3.71 -3.05 19.80
C LYS A 113 4.60 -3.64 18.72
N SER A 114 4.00 -4.07 17.62
CA SER A 114 4.69 -4.45 16.39
C SER A 114 3.99 -3.80 15.20
N SER A 115 4.74 -3.07 14.40
CA SER A 115 4.27 -2.44 13.16
C SER A 115 4.66 -3.28 11.96
N PHE A 116 3.78 -3.36 10.96
CA PHE A 116 3.95 -4.11 9.72
C PHE A 116 3.55 -3.23 8.54
N TYR A 117 4.44 -3.08 7.57
CA TYR A 117 4.20 -2.30 6.36
C TYR A 117 3.88 -3.24 5.21
N LEU A 118 2.63 -3.24 4.77
CA LEU A 118 2.11 -4.23 3.83
C LEU A 118 1.97 -3.63 2.44
N GLU A 119 2.54 -4.31 1.45
CA GLU A 119 2.28 -4.06 0.03
C GLU A 119 1.27 -5.07 -0.55
N GLY A 120 0.37 -4.57 -1.37
CA GLY A 120 -0.71 -5.35 -1.94
C GLY A 120 -1.41 -4.69 -3.10
N GLN A 121 -2.64 -5.15 -3.35
CA GLN A 121 -3.51 -4.62 -4.39
C GLN A 121 -4.98 -4.69 -3.99
N THR A 122 -5.81 -3.83 -4.57
CA THR A 122 -7.27 -4.03 -4.48
C THR A 122 -7.70 -5.22 -5.33
N ILE A 123 -8.76 -5.90 -4.89
CA ILE A 123 -9.35 -7.07 -5.55
C ILE A 123 -10.89 -7.03 -5.43
N LYS A 124 -11.59 -7.88 -6.19
CA LYS A 124 -13.00 -8.18 -5.95
C LYS A 124 -13.18 -9.62 -5.52
N LEU A 125 -13.82 -9.84 -4.37
CA LEU A 125 -14.15 -11.19 -3.89
C LEU A 125 -15.57 -11.56 -4.32
N GLN A 126 -15.72 -12.61 -5.12
CA GLN A 126 -17.03 -13.06 -5.61
C GLN A 126 -17.96 -13.49 -4.47
N ASN A 127 -17.41 -14.09 -3.42
CA ASN A 127 -18.13 -14.56 -2.25
C ASN A 127 -17.94 -13.67 -1.01
N GLN A 128 -17.71 -12.36 -1.22
CA GLN A 128 -17.51 -11.38 -0.14
C GLN A 128 -18.57 -11.48 0.96
N ASN A 129 -19.85 -11.53 0.58
CA ASN A 129 -20.96 -11.60 1.54
C ASN A 129 -20.93 -12.87 2.39
N GLU A 130 -20.55 -14.01 1.80
CA GLU A 130 -20.42 -15.28 2.52
C GLU A 130 -19.26 -15.22 3.52
N ILE A 131 -18.13 -14.65 3.12
CA ILE A 131 -16.95 -14.48 3.99
C ILE A 131 -17.31 -13.54 5.14
N LEU A 132 -17.94 -12.40 4.86
CA LEU A 132 -18.38 -11.45 5.89
C LEU A 132 -19.34 -12.11 6.89
N ALA A 133 -20.30 -12.91 6.43
CA ALA A 133 -21.23 -13.59 7.33
C ALA A 133 -20.53 -14.55 8.31
N LYS A 134 -19.38 -15.12 7.93
CA LYS A 134 -18.68 -16.16 8.72
C LYS A 134 -17.42 -15.68 9.43
N LYS A 135 -16.79 -14.60 8.95
CA LYS A 135 -15.42 -14.17 9.32
C LYS A 135 -15.31 -12.66 9.56
N SER A 136 -16.42 -11.98 9.84
CA SER A 136 -16.37 -10.57 10.22
C SER A 136 -15.61 -10.36 11.53
N LEU A 137 -14.92 -9.24 11.65
CA LEU A 137 -14.37 -8.75 12.91
C LEU A 137 -15.52 -8.35 13.83
N THR A 138 -15.40 -8.67 15.12
CA THR A 138 -16.34 -8.18 16.12
C THR A 138 -16.27 -6.66 16.27
N LYS A 139 -15.05 -6.12 16.23
CA LYS A 139 -14.79 -4.68 16.18
C LYS A 139 -14.14 -4.34 14.83
N PRO A 140 -14.87 -3.68 13.91
CA PRO A 140 -14.29 -3.20 12.65
C PRO A 140 -13.14 -2.22 12.90
N LEU A 141 -12.16 -2.19 11.98
CA LEU A 141 -11.05 -1.25 12.03
C LEU A 141 -11.30 -0.10 11.05
N THR A 142 -11.34 1.12 11.57
CA THR A 142 -11.57 2.32 10.76
C THR A 142 -10.26 3.04 10.47
N THR A 143 -10.09 3.53 9.26
CA THR A 143 -8.94 4.34 8.82
C THR A 143 -9.35 5.30 7.71
N GLU A 144 -8.42 6.10 7.19
CA GLU A 144 -8.62 6.91 6.00
C GLU A 144 -7.97 6.21 4.79
N LEU A 145 -8.75 5.91 3.75
CA LEU A 145 -8.23 5.48 2.46
C LEU A 145 -7.78 6.71 1.69
N VAL A 146 -6.46 6.84 1.52
CA VAL A 146 -5.84 7.91 0.74
C VAL A 146 -5.59 7.43 -0.69
N GLU A 147 -6.23 8.07 -1.65
CA GLU A 147 -6.03 7.78 -3.08
C GLU A 147 -4.94 8.70 -3.63
N TYR A 148 -3.95 8.12 -4.30
CA TYR A 148 -2.85 8.86 -4.91
C TYR A 148 -2.58 8.43 -6.35
N ARG A 149 -1.91 9.30 -7.08
CA ARG A 149 -1.41 9.06 -8.44
C ARG A 149 0.09 9.29 -8.47
N ILE A 150 0.83 8.50 -9.25
CA ILE A 150 2.24 8.76 -9.50
C ILE A 150 2.33 9.75 -10.66
N THR A 151 2.74 10.98 -10.36
CA THR A 151 3.06 11.96 -11.39
C THR A 151 4.52 11.85 -11.78
N ARG A 152 4.77 11.80 -13.10
CA ARG A 152 6.12 11.89 -13.66
C ARG A 152 6.35 13.33 -14.12
N THR A 153 7.11 14.09 -13.36
CA THR A 153 7.57 15.42 -13.79
C THR A 153 9.02 15.32 -14.25
N THR A 154 9.27 15.61 -15.52
CA THR A 154 10.64 15.88 -16.00
C THR A 154 11.04 17.27 -15.53
N LYS A 155 11.83 17.37 -14.46
CA LYS A 155 12.42 18.66 -14.08
C LYS A 155 13.56 19.01 -15.01
N ARG A 156 13.28 19.82 -16.03
CA ARG A 156 14.32 20.57 -16.73
C ARG A 156 14.82 21.66 -15.78
N LYS A 157 16.11 21.67 -15.46
CA LYS A 157 16.73 22.90 -14.92
C LYS A 157 16.64 23.94 -16.05
N PHE A 158 15.74 24.91 -15.91
CA PHE A 158 15.51 25.93 -16.94
C PHE A 158 16.79 26.75 -17.20
N SER A 159 17.37 26.58 -18.38
CA SER A 159 17.82 27.71 -19.19
C SER A 159 16.63 28.17 -20.03
N LYS A 160 16.33 29.47 -20.03
CA LYS A 160 15.24 30.07 -20.79
C LYS A 160 15.53 29.97 -22.29
N GLN A 161 14.83 29.09 -23.02
CA GLN A 161 14.39 29.36 -24.39
C GLN A 161 13.33 28.34 -24.83
N ASP A 162 12.41 28.83 -25.66
CA ASP A 162 11.10 28.29 -26.03
C ASP A 162 11.06 26.81 -26.48
N THR A 163 9.91 26.15 -26.29
CA THR A 163 8.88 25.95 -27.34
C THR A 163 8.01 24.72 -27.03
N LYS A 164 6.69 24.94 -27.11
CA LYS A 164 5.56 24.02 -27.35
C LYS A 164 5.87 22.51 -27.35
N GLU A 165 5.36 21.81 -26.34
CA GLU A 165 4.75 20.46 -26.47
C GLU A 165 4.03 20.12 -25.15
N GLY A 166 3.03 20.94 -24.82
CA GLY A 166 2.08 20.69 -23.75
C GLY A 166 0.83 20.00 -24.30
N ALA A 167 0.98 18.79 -24.84
CA ALA A 167 -0.16 18.02 -25.33
C ALA A 167 0.23 16.54 -25.45
N THR A 168 -0.17 15.70 -24.47
CA THR A 168 -0.49 14.26 -24.67
C THR A 168 -0.75 13.46 -23.39
N ILE A 169 -0.55 13.99 -22.18
CA ILE A 169 -0.77 13.19 -20.95
C ILE A 169 -2.10 13.53 -20.24
N GLY A 170 -3.11 13.94 -21.03
CA GLY A 170 -4.47 14.19 -20.57
C GLY A 170 -5.47 13.07 -20.88
N ALA A 171 -5.02 11.96 -21.49
CA ALA A 171 -5.90 10.95 -22.06
C ALA A 171 -5.58 9.53 -21.56
N LEU A 172 -5.75 9.28 -20.26
CA LEU A 172 -5.89 7.93 -19.72
C LEU A 172 -6.51 7.97 -18.30
N MET A 173 -7.67 8.61 -18.18
CA MET A 173 -8.47 8.57 -16.95
C MET A 173 -9.88 8.08 -17.26
N THR A 174 -9.98 6.91 -17.90
CA THR A 174 -11.23 6.17 -18.04
C THR A 174 -11.03 4.76 -17.51
N GLY A 175 -11.58 4.54 -16.32
CA GLY A 175 -11.65 3.23 -15.68
C GLY A 175 -10.56 3.03 -14.64
N ALA A 176 -10.91 3.20 -13.36
CA ALA A 176 -10.21 2.46 -12.30
C ALA A 176 -10.23 1.00 -12.73
N ALA A 177 -9.09 0.46 -13.15
CA ALA A 177 -8.98 -0.93 -13.50
C ALA A 177 -9.44 -1.70 -12.26
N VAL A 178 -10.51 -2.45 -12.34
CA VAL A 178 -10.94 -3.23 -11.20
C VAL A 178 -9.89 -4.32 -10.98
N GLY A 179 -9.28 -4.37 -9.79
CA GLY A 179 -8.32 -5.41 -9.44
C GLY A 179 -8.89 -6.83 -9.61
N ALA A 180 -8.03 -7.84 -9.60
CA ALA A 180 -8.39 -9.22 -9.94
C ALA A 180 -9.68 -9.69 -9.22
N VAL A 181 -10.54 -10.42 -9.95
CA VAL A 181 -11.75 -11.03 -9.39
C VAL A 181 -11.41 -12.43 -8.89
N LEU A 182 -11.61 -12.70 -7.60
CA LEU A 182 -11.19 -13.92 -6.92
C LEU A 182 -12.37 -14.59 -6.20
N PHE A 183 -12.34 -15.92 -6.14
CA PHE A 183 -13.20 -16.72 -5.26
C PHE A 183 -12.31 -17.46 -4.26
N ILE A 184 -12.59 -17.31 -2.97
CA ILE A 184 -11.82 -17.96 -1.90
C ILE A 184 -12.78 -18.80 -1.06
N PRO A 185 -12.71 -20.15 -1.12
CA PRO A 185 -13.58 -21.00 -0.33
C PRO A 185 -13.45 -20.71 1.17
N VAL A 186 -14.58 -20.54 1.88
CA VAL A 186 -14.53 -20.22 3.33
C VAL A 186 -13.86 -21.33 4.16
N ALA A 187 -13.90 -22.58 3.67
CA ALA A 187 -13.28 -23.72 4.34
C ALA A 187 -11.75 -23.63 4.46
N ILE A 188 -11.08 -22.86 3.60
CA ILE A 188 -9.62 -22.70 3.62
C ILE A 188 -9.16 -21.41 4.33
N ILE A 189 -10.11 -20.62 4.83
CA ILE A 189 -9.83 -19.33 5.45
C ILE A 189 -9.48 -19.50 6.92
N ALA A 190 -8.27 -19.08 7.30
CA ALA A 190 -7.91 -18.81 8.68
C ALA A 190 -8.20 -17.35 9.02
N ALA A 191 -8.97 -17.07 10.06
CA ALA A 191 -9.30 -15.69 10.47
C ALA A 191 -8.79 -15.44 11.90
N PRO A 192 -7.48 -15.18 12.08
CA PRO A 192 -6.88 -15.00 13.41
C PRO A 192 -7.46 -13.79 14.17
N PHE A 193 -8.14 -12.89 13.46
CA PHE A 193 -8.79 -11.71 14.00
C PHE A 193 -10.32 -11.81 14.09
N GLY A 194 -10.93 -12.88 13.58
CA GLY A 194 -12.39 -13.05 13.53
C GLY A 194 -13.07 -13.19 14.90
N LEU A 195 -12.30 -13.18 16.00
CA LEU A 195 -12.78 -13.34 17.37
C LEU A 195 -12.38 -12.17 18.30
N LEU A 196 -11.88 -11.05 17.77
CA LEU A 196 -11.36 -9.94 18.59
C LEU A 196 -12.44 -9.04 19.21
N THR A 197 -13.41 -9.66 19.88
CA THR A 197 -13.94 -9.34 21.23
C THR A 197 -15.20 -10.19 21.44
N GLY A 198 -15.05 -11.51 21.55
CA GLY A 198 -16.15 -12.43 21.81
C GLY A 198 -15.88 -13.32 23.01
N ASN A 199 -15.72 -12.70 24.18
CA ASN A 199 -16.09 -13.17 25.53
C ASN A 199 -15.29 -12.35 26.56
N GLU A 200 -15.90 -11.30 27.08
CA GLU A 200 -15.65 -10.94 28.48
C GLU A 200 -16.32 -12.03 29.31
N ASN A 201 -15.52 -12.95 29.86
CA ASN A 201 -15.89 -13.78 31.01
C ASN A 201 -14.97 -13.41 32.16
#